data_AF-A0A8C7MQN3-F1
#
_entry.id   AF-A0A8C7MQN3-F1
#
_cell.length_a   1.000
_cell.length_b   1.000
_cell.length_c   1.000
_cell.angle_alpha   90.00
_cell.angle_beta   90.00
_cell.angle_gamma   90.00
#
_symmetry.space_group_name_H-M   'P 1'
#
loop_
_entity.id
_entity.type
_entity.pdbx_description
1 polymer ?
#
loop_
_entity_poly.entity_id
_entity_poly.type
_entity_poly.pdbx_seq_one_letter_code
_entity_poly.pdbx_strand_id
1 'polypeptide(L)'
;MFLCTTQSRGPDTALSCGILAIYHKPQRYLILLSSLLSFSLLHCFFRSNININDVLGNYSLTLIDTLDTLLVLGNVSEFHRAVKLVIDTVSFDKDSTVQVFEANIRILGSLISAHILLTDPKHPFGNVGLVDYDNELLHLAHDLAVRLLPAFENTSTGIPYPRVNLKSGVPPDSINETCTAGAGSLLVEFGILSRLIGDSTFEWVARRAVRALWKLRSNETGLLGNVVNIQTGQWVSKQSGLGAGMDSFYEYLLKSYILFGEKEDYRMFQASYERDPPLYVNVNMFNGQIMNTWIDSLQAFFPGLLVLNGDVEEAICLHAFYYAIWKRFGALPERYNWQLQAPDVLFYPLRPELVESTYLLYQATKNPFYLHVGMDILESLEKNAKVRCGYATLHHVVDKSKEDRMESFFLSETCKYLYLLFDDDNPLHKSENKYIFTTEGHVVPIDKRFREKQWNDLSPCEKVVPDQETSNGPFSNNSNVMTL
;
A
#
# COMPACT_ATOMS: atom_id res chain seq x y z
N MET A 1 -6.78 -14.80 -26.98
CA MET A 1 -7.50 -13.84 -27.85
C MET A 1 -8.98 -14.11 -27.67
N PHE A 2 -9.63 -13.43 -26.73
CA PHE A 2 -11.07 -13.58 -26.49
C PHE A 2 -11.75 -12.29 -26.93
N LEU A 3 -12.58 -12.40 -27.97
CA LEU A 3 -13.48 -11.36 -28.45
C LEU A 3 -14.79 -11.50 -27.68
N CYS A 4 -15.19 -10.44 -26.97
CA CYS A 4 -16.53 -10.31 -26.41
C CYS A 4 -17.52 -10.03 -27.55
N THR A 5 -18.49 -10.92 -27.76
CA THR A 5 -19.71 -10.61 -28.50
C THR A 5 -20.93 -11.01 -27.69
N THR A 6 -21.88 -10.08 -27.61
CA THR A 6 -23.17 -10.20 -26.93
C THR A 6 -24.26 -10.64 -27.93
N GLN A 7 -25.03 -11.69 -27.61
CA GLN A 7 -26.52 -11.71 -27.65
C GLN A 7 -27.16 -13.12 -27.53
N SER A 8 -27.89 -13.29 -26.41
CA SER A 8 -29.25 -13.84 -26.20
C SER A 8 -29.79 -15.11 -26.92
N ARG A 9 -30.20 -16.13 -26.13
CA ARG A 9 -31.59 -16.57 -25.83
C ARG A 9 -31.69 -18.08 -25.50
N GLY A 10 -32.42 -18.42 -24.42
CA GLY A 10 -33.24 -19.65 -24.32
C GLY A 10 -33.03 -20.53 -23.06
N PRO A 11 -34.10 -20.98 -22.36
CA PRO A 11 -34.03 -21.56 -21.01
C PRO A 11 -33.89 -23.10 -21.01
N ASP A 12 -33.54 -23.63 -19.84
CA ASP A 12 -33.53 -25.07 -19.48
C ASP A 12 -32.48 -25.95 -20.15
N THR A 13 -31.27 -25.95 -19.58
CA THR A 13 -30.56 -27.21 -19.34
C THR A 13 -29.90 -27.19 -17.97
N ALA A 14 -30.29 -28.15 -17.14
CA ALA A 14 -29.77 -28.37 -15.81
C ALA A 14 -28.27 -28.71 -15.85
N LEU A 15 -27.43 -27.77 -15.43
CA LEU A 15 -26.05 -28.02 -14.99
C LEU A 15 -26.04 -28.06 -13.45
N SER A 16 -26.68 -29.09 -12.90
CA SER A 16 -26.56 -29.45 -11.49
C SER A 16 -25.52 -30.56 -11.35
N CYS A 17 -24.26 -30.18 -11.14
CA CYS A 17 -23.24 -30.94 -10.40
C CYS A 17 -21.89 -30.20 -10.47
N GLY A 18 -21.51 -29.51 -9.39
CA GLY A 18 -20.14 -28.99 -9.23
C GLY A 18 -19.98 -27.72 -8.38
N ILE A 19 -21.02 -26.89 -8.26
CA ILE A 19 -20.90 -25.56 -7.61
C ILE A 19 -21.20 -25.61 -6.09
N LEU A 20 -21.97 -26.60 -5.62
CA LEU A 20 -22.40 -26.68 -4.21
C LEU A 20 -21.31 -27.14 -3.21
N ALA A 21 -20.13 -27.56 -3.67
CA ALA A 21 -19.04 -27.99 -2.77
C ALA A 21 -18.15 -26.84 -2.27
N ILE A 22 -18.35 -25.61 -2.77
CA ILE A 22 -17.53 -24.43 -2.44
C ILE A 22 -18.07 -23.70 -1.19
N TYR A 23 -19.39 -23.69 -1.00
CA TYR A 23 -20.04 -23.01 0.14
C TYR A 23 -19.69 -23.57 1.52
N HIS A 24 -19.10 -24.77 1.62
CA HIS A 24 -18.75 -25.41 2.90
C HIS A 24 -17.25 -25.44 3.23
N LYS A 25 -16.37 -24.80 2.43
CA LYS A 25 -14.92 -24.79 2.66
C LYS A 25 -14.25 -23.52 3.23
N PRO A 26 -14.89 -22.34 3.44
CA PRO A 26 -14.21 -21.16 3.99
C PRO A 26 -13.53 -21.42 5.35
N GLN A 27 -14.20 -22.13 6.26
CA GLN A 27 -13.68 -22.43 7.59
C GLN A 27 -12.40 -23.28 7.58
N ARG A 28 -12.21 -24.20 6.61
CA ARG A 28 -10.96 -24.97 6.52
C ARG A 28 -9.78 -24.09 6.11
N TYR A 29 -10.03 -23.07 5.29
CA TYR A 29 -9.00 -22.12 4.87
C TYR A 29 -8.67 -21.12 5.97
N LEU A 30 -9.67 -20.67 6.72
CA LEU A 30 -9.44 -19.87 7.92
C LEU A 30 -8.63 -20.64 8.96
N ILE A 31 -8.91 -21.94 9.18
CA ILE A 31 -8.10 -22.78 10.07
C ILE A 31 -6.67 -22.96 9.53
N LEU A 32 -6.51 -23.11 8.22
CA LEU A 32 -5.19 -23.18 7.60
C LEU A 32 -4.45 -21.85 7.85
N LEU A 33 -5.02 -20.71 7.44
CA LEU A 33 -4.44 -19.37 7.59
C LEU A 33 -4.18 -19.00 9.06
N SER A 34 -5.08 -19.30 9.98
CA SER A 34 -4.92 -19.04 11.42
C SER A 34 -3.76 -19.86 12.02
N SER A 35 -3.60 -21.12 11.58
CA SER A 35 -2.47 -21.97 11.98
C SER A 35 -1.15 -21.50 11.37
N LEU A 36 -1.17 -20.98 10.14
CA LEU A 36 -0.01 -20.45 9.42
C LEU A 36 0.52 -19.15 10.06
N LEU A 37 -0.40 -18.27 10.45
CA LEU A 37 -0.11 -16.99 11.08
C LEU A 37 0.37 -17.16 12.53
N SER A 38 -0.30 -18.01 13.31
CA SER A 38 0.14 -18.31 14.68
C SER A 38 1.55 -18.92 14.75
N PHE A 39 1.93 -19.73 13.75
CA PHE A 39 3.24 -20.37 13.71
C PHE A 39 4.37 -19.42 13.27
N SER A 40 4.10 -18.57 12.27
CA SER A 40 5.06 -17.59 11.76
C SER A 40 5.30 -16.44 12.74
N LEU A 41 4.25 -16.01 13.46
CA LEU A 41 4.31 -14.90 14.43
C LEU A 41 4.96 -15.30 15.77
N LEU A 42 4.77 -16.53 16.28
CA LEU A 42 5.24 -16.89 17.64
C LEU A 42 6.63 -17.54 17.72
N HIS A 43 7.14 -18.19 16.67
CA HIS A 43 8.30 -19.10 16.83
C HIS A 43 9.53 -18.84 15.94
N CYS A 44 9.44 -17.99 14.91
CA CYS A 44 10.60 -17.70 14.03
C CYS A 44 11.01 -16.23 13.95
N PHE A 45 10.88 -15.49 15.06
CA PHE A 45 11.70 -14.29 15.27
C PHE A 45 13.17 -14.71 15.29
N PHE A 46 13.84 -14.64 14.13
CA PHE A 46 15.27 -14.90 14.02
C PHE A 46 16.02 -13.86 14.86
N ARG A 47 16.40 -14.26 16.08
CA ARG A 47 17.21 -13.47 17.02
C ARG A 47 18.61 -13.09 16.50
N SER A 48 19.02 -13.54 15.31
CA SER A 48 20.42 -13.52 14.89
C SER A 48 20.68 -13.07 13.44
N ASN A 49 19.71 -12.48 12.73
CA ASN A 49 19.97 -11.87 11.42
C ASN A 49 19.88 -10.33 11.48
N ILE A 50 20.72 -9.75 12.34
CA ILE A 50 20.89 -8.30 12.54
C ILE A 50 21.66 -7.67 11.36
N ASN A 51 22.22 -8.48 10.47
CA ASN A 51 23.06 -8.02 9.38
C ASN A 51 22.46 -8.36 8.01
N ILE A 52 22.30 -7.31 7.21
CA ILE A 52 21.85 -7.25 5.82
C ILE A 52 20.34 -7.01 5.67
N ASN A 53 19.91 -5.79 6.00
CA ASN A 53 18.87 -5.04 5.29
C ASN A 53 18.87 -3.56 5.70
N ASP A 54 18.98 -2.66 4.73
CA ASP A 54 18.90 -1.19 4.88
C ASP A 54 17.58 -0.70 5.53
N VAL A 55 16.56 -1.56 5.55
CA VAL A 55 15.20 -1.29 6.05
C VAL A 55 15.11 -1.41 7.58
N LEU A 56 16.04 -2.13 8.23
CA LEU A 56 15.78 -2.61 9.60
C LEU A 56 16.07 -1.62 10.72
N GLY A 57 16.74 -0.49 10.45
CA GLY A 57 16.95 0.64 11.39
C GLY A 57 17.35 0.27 12.84
N ASN A 58 17.85 -0.95 13.04
CA ASN A 58 18.07 -1.63 14.30
C ASN A 58 16.85 -1.73 15.24
N TYR A 59 15.63 -1.98 14.72
CA TYR A 59 14.40 -2.25 15.47
C TYR A 59 13.68 -3.52 14.96
N SER A 60 12.72 -4.05 15.73
CA SER A 60 11.95 -5.26 15.39
C SER A 60 10.89 -4.98 14.32
N LEU A 61 11.31 -4.78 13.07
CA LEU A 61 10.44 -4.36 11.96
C LEU A 61 9.20 -5.25 11.82
N THR A 62 9.36 -6.56 11.65
CA THR A 62 8.23 -7.49 11.49
C THR A 62 7.27 -7.48 12.69
N LEU A 63 7.77 -7.25 13.91
CA LEU A 63 6.91 -7.14 15.09
C LEU A 63 6.01 -5.90 14.98
N ILE A 64 6.59 -4.76 14.61
CA ILE A 64 5.85 -3.50 14.49
C ILE A 64 4.87 -3.60 13.32
N ASP A 65 5.34 -3.99 12.14
CA ASP A 65 4.57 -4.03 10.89
C ASP A 65 3.31 -4.92 10.99
N THR A 66 3.33 -5.94 11.86
CA THR A 66 2.23 -6.91 11.98
C THR A 66 1.21 -6.64 13.08
N LEU A 67 1.33 -5.52 13.81
CA LEU A 67 0.46 -5.23 14.96
C LEU A 67 -1.03 -5.24 14.59
N ASP A 68 -1.44 -4.47 13.57
CA ASP A 68 -2.84 -4.38 13.16
C ASP A 68 -3.36 -5.70 12.58
N THR A 69 -2.48 -6.49 11.95
CA THR A 69 -2.79 -7.83 11.44
C THR A 69 -3.26 -8.75 12.55
N LEU A 70 -2.65 -8.69 13.74
CA LEU A 70 -3.08 -9.50 14.88
C LEU A 70 -4.56 -9.25 15.24
N LEU A 71 -5.02 -8.00 15.12
CA LEU A 71 -6.42 -7.64 15.33
C LEU A 71 -7.32 -8.11 14.18
N VAL A 72 -6.88 -7.97 12.94
CA VAL A 72 -7.60 -8.49 11.77
C VAL A 72 -7.88 -9.99 11.91
N LEU A 73 -6.93 -10.74 12.48
CA LEU A 73 -7.06 -12.17 12.77
C LEU A 73 -7.86 -12.51 14.04
N GLY A 74 -8.37 -11.49 14.75
CA GLY A 74 -9.12 -11.66 16.00
C GLY A 74 -8.26 -12.05 17.22
N ASN A 75 -6.93 -11.95 17.15
CA ASN A 75 -6.03 -12.35 18.23
C ASN A 75 -5.65 -11.17 19.14
N VAL A 76 -6.64 -10.71 19.92
CA VAL A 76 -6.49 -9.56 20.82
C VAL A 76 -5.41 -9.79 21.91
N SER A 77 -5.29 -11.03 22.42
CA SER A 77 -4.28 -11.34 23.44
C SER A 77 -2.85 -11.23 22.92
N GLU A 78 -2.61 -11.70 21.69
CA GLU A 78 -1.31 -11.56 21.05
C GLU A 78 -1.03 -10.11 20.68
N PHE A 79 -2.04 -9.38 20.17
CA PHE A 79 -1.94 -7.95 19.93
C PHE A 79 -1.49 -7.19 21.19
N HIS A 80 -2.14 -7.42 22.34
CA HIS A 80 -1.73 -6.80 23.61
C HIS A 80 -0.30 -7.13 24.00
N ARG A 81 0.14 -8.39 23.80
CA ARG A 81 1.52 -8.78 24.09
C ARG A 81 2.51 -8.07 23.18
N ALA A 82 2.21 -8.01 21.87
CA ALA A 82 3.05 -7.36 20.88
C ALA A 82 3.14 -5.84 21.11
N VAL A 83 2.01 -5.18 21.41
CA VAL A 83 1.98 -3.75 21.75
C VAL A 83 2.84 -3.47 22.98
N LYS A 84 2.69 -4.24 24.06
CA LYS A 84 3.54 -4.09 25.26
C LYS A 84 5.02 -4.26 24.93
N LEU A 85 5.36 -5.28 24.14
CA LEU A 85 6.75 -5.51 23.72
C LEU A 85 7.30 -4.33 22.91
N VAL A 86 6.50 -3.73 22.03
CA VAL A 86 6.87 -2.53 21.27
C VAL A 86 7.12 -1.36 22.21
N ILE A 87 6.19 -1.08 23.13
CA ILE A 87 6.31 0.01 24.11
C ILE A 87 7.56 -0.16 24.98
N ASP A 88 7.85 -1.38 25.42
CA ASP A 88 8.94 -1.66 26.36
C ASP A 88 10.34 -1.68 25.69
N THR A 89 10.42 -1.97 24.39
CA THR A 89 11.71 -2.29 23.74
C THR A 89 12.09 -1.40 22.55
N VAL A 90 11.12 -0.73 21.92
CA VAL A 90 11.39 0.10 20.73
C VAL A 90 11.78 1.51 21.16
N SER A 91 12.88 1.98 20.57
CA SER A 91 13.34 3.36 20.66
C SER A 91 13.92 3.77 19.31
N PHE A 92 13.61 4.99 18.87
CA PHE A 92 14.14 5.57 17.64
C PHE A 92 15.33 6.50 17.89
N ASP A 93 15.78 6.69 19.14
CA ASP A 93 17.05 7.38 19.44
C ASP A 93 18.26 6.48 19.16
N LYS A 94 18.48 6.20 17.87
CA LYS A 94 19.52 5.29 17.39
C LYS A 94 20.37 5.98 16.33
N ASP A 95 21.67 5.75 16.40
CA ASP A 95 22.59 6.14 15.34
C ASP A 95 22.50 5.15 14.18
N SER A 96 21.40 5.25 13.44
CA SER A 96 21.09 4.39 12.31
C SER A 96 20.46 5.23 11.20
N THR A 97 20.97 5.07 9.99
CA THR A 97 20.38 5.65 8.78
C THR A 97 19.27 4.75 8.28
N VAL A 98 18.09 5.31 8.05
CA VAL A 98 16.91 4.63 7.53
C VAL A 98 16.46 5.25 6.22
N GLN A 99 15.71 4.49 5.43
CA GLN A 99 15.01 5.02 4.26
C GLN A 99 13.69 5.64 4.72
N VAL A 100 13.47 6.91 4.36
CA VAL A 100 12.33 7.71 4.85
C VAL A 100 11.00 7.07 4.46
N PHE A 101 10.90 6.63 3.20
CA PHE A 101 9.73 5.93 2.66
C PHE A 101 9.39 4.66 3.46
N GLU A 102 10.35 3.75 3.61
CA GLU A 102 10.13 2.47 4.29
C GLU A 102 9.79 2.64 5.79
N ALA A 103 10.48 3.56 6.48
CA ALA A 103 10.17 3.86 7.88
C ALA A 103 8.77 4.47 8.04
N ASN A 104 8.34 5.29 7.08
CA ASN A 104 7.02 5.89 7.07
C ASN A 104 5.92 4.82 6.88
N ILE A 105 5.96 4.06 5.79
CA ILE A 105 4.85 3.16 5.44
C ILE A 105 4.74 1.99 6.43
N ARG A 106 5.86 1.41 6.90
CA ARG A 106 5.86 0.21 7.76
C ARG A 106 5.71 0.51 9.25
N ILE A 107 6.45 1.52 9.73
CA ILE A 107 6.58 1.75 11.18
C ILE A 107 5.60 2.82 11.60
N LEU A 108 5.67 3.99 10.97
CA LEU A 108 4.73 5.07 11.30
C LEU A 108 3.29 4.65 10.97
N GLY A 109 3.08 4.03 9.81
CA GLY A 109 1.79 3.47 9.41
C GLY A 109 1.23 2.48 10.43
N SER A 110 2.02 1.47 10.84
CA SER A 110 1.58 0.48 11.83
C SER A 110 1.31 1.09 13.21
N LEU A 111 2.22 1.93 13.73
CA LEU A 111 2.05 2.56 15.05
C LEU A 111 0.76 3.40 15.11
N ILE A 112 0.50 4.17 14.05
CA ILE A 112 -0.73 4.97 13.92
C ILE A 112 -1.96 4.06 13.81
N SER A 113 -1.92 3.04 12.95
CA SER A 113 -3.04 2.09 12.77
C SER A 113 -3.37 1.37 14.08
N ALA A 114 -2.37 0.77 14.74
CA ALA A 114 -2.53 0.08 16.01
C ALA A 114 -3.03 1.02 17.12
N HIS A 115 -2.51 2.25 17.20
CA HIS A 115 -3.02 3.26 18.13
C HIS A 115 -4.50 3.58 17.89
N ILE A 116 -4.88 3.81 16.63
CA ILE A 116 -6.26 4.12 16.27
C ILE A 116 -7.18 2.96 16.62
N LEU A 117 -6.82 1.72 16.28
CA LEU A 117 -7.65 0.55 16.55
C LEU A 117 -7.79 0.26 18.05
N LEU A 118 -6.73 0.50 18.82
CA LEU A 118 -6.74 0.33 20.28
C LEU A 118 -7.63 1.37 20.97
N THR A 119 -7.67 2.59 20.44
CA THR A 119 -8.44 3.71 20.99
C THR A 119 -9.81 3.92 20.32
N ASP A 120 -10.19 3.07 19.36
CA ASP A 120 -11.45 3.21 18.62
C ASP A 120 -12.65 2.96 19.56
N PRO A 121 -13.49 3.97 19.84
CA PRO A 121 -14.63 3.82 20.75
C PRO A 121 -15.72 2.89 20.19
N LYS A 122 -15.71 2.60 18.88
CA LYS A 122 -16.65 1.65 18.26
C LYS A 122 -16.27 0.20 18.54
N HIS A 123 -15.01 -0.06 18.92
CA HIS A 123 -14.52 -1.39 19.26
C HIS A 123 -14.94 -2.48 18.23
N PRO A 124 -14.64 -2.27 16.94
CA PRO A 124 -15.07 -3.16 15.84
C PRO A 124 -14.57 -4.60 16.03
N PHE A 125 -13.38 -4.76 16.62
CA PHE A 125 -12.74 -6.04 16.93
C PHE A 125 -13.03 -6.52 18.37
N GLY A 126 -14.06 -5.98 19.03
CA GLY A 126 -14.38 -6.25 20.43
C GLY A 126 -13.55 -5.41 21.41
N ASN A 127 -13.42 -5.88 22.66
CA ASN A 127 -12.68 -5.14 23.69
C ASN A 127 -11.17 -5.22 23.45
N VAL A 128 -10.66 -4.32 22.60
CA VAL A 128 -9.24 -4.19 22.25
C VAL A 128 -8.48 -3.27 23.19
N GLY A 129 -9.17 -2.49 24.02
CA GLY A 129 -8.55 -1.53 24.94
C GLY A 129 -7.49 -2.20 25.81
N LEU A 130 -6.34 -1.53 25.95
CA LEU A 130 -5.23 -1.98 26.78
C LEU A 130 -5.26 -1.22 28.12
N VAL A 131 -5.21 -1.96 29.22
CA VAL A 131 -5.19 -1.37 30.58
C VAL A 131 -3.94 -0.51 30.74
N ASP A 132 -4.12 0.68 31.32
CA ASP A 132 -3.08 1.69 31.59
C ASP A 132 -2.37 2.24 30.33
N TYR A 133 -2.98 2.11 29.15
CA TYR A 133 -2.45 2.70 27.92
C TYR A 133 -2.64 4.22 27.90
N ASP A 134 -1.54 4.95 27.78
CA ASP A 134 -1.47 6.42 27.75
C ASP A 134 -0.87 6.93 26.43
N ASN A 135 -1.41 6.43 25.31
CA ASN A 135 -1.05 6.84 23.95
C ASN A 135 0.42 6.58 23.55
N GLU A 136 1.08 5.60 24.15
CA GLU A 136 2.50 5.32 23.96
C GLU A 136 2.85 5.04 22.49
N LEU A 137 1.97 4.34 21.74
CA LEU A 137 2.21 4.12 20.30
C LEU A 137 2.13 5.42 19.50
N LEU A 138 1.27 6.37 19.89
CA LEU A 138 1.19 7.69 19.26
C LEU A 138 2.42 8.54 19.61
N HIS A 139 2.92 8.44 20.85
CA HIS A 139 4.18 9.09 21.24
C HIS A 139 5.37 8.54 20.43
N LEU A 140 5.43 7.22 20.23
CA LEU A 140 6.44 6.59 19.37
C LEU A 140 6.30 7.01 17.89
N ALA A 141 5.08 7.07 17.37
CA ALA A 141 4.79 7.56 16.03
C ALA A 141 5.28 9.01 15.84
N HIS A 142 4.97 9.88 16.80
CA HIS A 142 5.42 11.26 16.78
C HIS A 142 6.95 11.38 16.87
N ASP A 143 7.62 10.65 17.78
CA ASP A 143 9.08 10.63 17.89
C ASP A 143 9.75 10.20 16.58
N LEU A 144 9.25 9.13 15.94
CA LEU A 144 9.76 8.72 14.63
C LEU A 144 9.56 9.82 13.58
N ALA A 145 8.35 10.38 13.47
CA ALA A 145 8.05 11.38 12.45
C ALA A 145 8.93 12.64 12.62
N VAL A 146 9.17 13.10 13.86
CA VAL A 146 10.09 14.21 14.15
C VAL A 146 11.50 13.90 13.64
N ARG A 147 11.98 12.67 13.81
CA ARG A 147 13.31 12.24 13.33
C ARG A 147 13.39 12.11 11.81
N LEU A 148 12.24 12.01 11.12
CA LEU A 148 12.18 12.02 9.66
C LEU A 148 12.14 13.44 9.06
N LEU A 149 11.75 14.46 9.83
CA LEU A 149 11.65 15.85 9.35
C LEU A 149 12.94 16.42 8.74
N PRO A 150 14.16 16.12 9.24
CA PRO A 150 15.40 16.60 8.63
C PRO A 150 15.54 16.23 7.14
N ALA A 151 14.90 15.16 6.68
CA ALA A 151 14.90 14.78 5.27
C ALA A 151 14.27 15.85 4.35
N PHE A 152 13.40 16.71 4.88
CA PHE A 152 12.73 17.78 4.12
C PHE A 152 13.49 19.11 4.16
N GLU A 153 14.55 19.20 4.96
CA GLU A 153 15.37 20.39 5.12
C GLU A 153 16.49 20.45 4.07
N ASN A 154 16.97 21.65 3.76
CA ASN A 154 18.08 21.87 2.82
C ASN A 154 17.87 21.27 1.42
N THR A 155 16.61 21.14 0.99
CA THR A 155 16.24 20.73 -0.38
C THR A 155 15.73 21.96 -1.15
N SER A 156 16.32 22.24 -2.31
CA SER A 156 15.92 23.41 -3.11
C SER A 156 14.53 23.28 -3.72
N THR A 157 14.04 22.05 -3.89
CA THR A 157 12.71 21.75 -4.47
C THR A 157 11.61 21.53 -3.43
N GLY A 158 11.97 21.27 -2.16
CA GLY A 158 11.05 20.81 -1.12
C GLY A 158 10.72 19.30 -1.18
N ILE A 159 11.33 18.55 -2.11
CA ILE A 159 11.25 17.08 -2.20
C ILE A 159 12.27 16.48 -1.21
N PRO A 160 11.88 15.51 -0.35
CA PRO A 160 12.75 15.02 0.72
C PRO A 160 13.92 14.17 0.19
N TYR A 161 15.01 14.19 0.97
CA TYR A 161 16.07 13.18 0.88
C TYR A 161 15.50 11.77 1.06
N PRO A 162 16.02 10.74 0.35
CA PRO A 162 15.51 9.38 0.48
C PRO A 162 15.91 8.72 1.81
N ARG A 163 16.95 9.23 2.49
CA ARG A 163 17.53 8.64 3.70
C ARG A 163 17.80 9.70 4.76
N VAL A 164 17.68 9.30 6.03
CA VAL A 164 17.94 10.13 7.20
C VAL A 164 18.48 9.27 8.35
N ASN A 165 19.42 9.79 9.12
CA ASN A 165 19.85 9.18 10.37
C ASN A 165 18.91 9.61 11.50
N LEU A 166 18.39 8.64 12.25
CA LEU A 166 17.39 8.87 13.29
C LEU A 166 17.88 9.72 14.47
N LYS A 167 19.20 9.90 14.61
CA LYS A 167 19.82 10.71 15.67
C LYS A 167 20.49 11.98 15.14
N SER A 168 21.17 11.91 13.99
CA SER A 168 21.99 13.01 13.47
C SER A 168 21.41 13.74 12.26
N GLY A 169 20.24 13.33 11.75
CA GLY A 169 19.61 13.95 10.58
C GLY A 169 20.20 13.44 9.25
N VAL A 170 20.16 14.25 8.20
CA VAL A 170 20.62 13.82 6.86
C VAL A 170 22.15 13.65 6.84
N PRO A 171 22.68 12.47 6.47
CA PRO A 171 24.13 12.26 6.35
C PRO A 171 24.78 13.19 5.31
N PRO A 172 26.01 13.71 5.54
CA PRO A 172 26.69 14.62 4.60
C PRO A 172 26.94 14.03 3.20
N ASP A 173 27.04 12.71 3.11
CA ASP A 173 27.25 11.92 1.89
C ASP A 173 25.95 11.38 1.29
N SER A 174 24.79 11.86 1.76
CA SER A 174 23.50 11.44 1.24
C SER A 174 23.35 11.76 -0.24
N ILE A 175 22.75 10.83 -0.98
CA ILE A 175 22.40 11.03 -2.38
C ILE A 175 21.28 12.08 -2.52
N ASN A 176 21.36 12.88 -3.58
CA ASN A 176 20.35 13.89 -3.92
C ASN A 176 19.25 13.34 -4.85
N GLU A 177 19.19 12.03 -5.03
CA GLU A 177 18.26 11.36 -5.95
C GLU A 177 17.23 10.58 -5.15
N THR A 178 15.95 10.74 -5.49
CA THR A 178 14.85 9.99 -4.88
C THR A 178 13.84 9.59 -5.94
N CYS A 179 13.10 8.52 -5.69
CA CYS A 179 12.02 8.11 -6.59
C CYS A 179 10.71 8.83 -6.26
N THR A 180 9.82 8.92 -7.25
CA THR A 180 8.51 9.59 -7.13
C THR A 180 7.66 9.00 -6.00
N ALA A 181 7.58 7.66 -5.91
CA ALA A 181 6.90 6.98 -4.81
C ALA A 181 7.56 7.29 -3.46
N GLY A 182 8.89 7.20 -3.37
CA GLY A 182 9.63 7.40 -2.12
C GLY A 182 9.49 8.80 -1.54
N ALA A 183 9.35 9.82 -2.38
CA ALA A 183 9.15 11.20 -1.95
C ALA A 183 7.67 11.58 -1.74
N GLY A 184 6.75 10.97 -2.49
CA GLY A 184 5.34 11.38 -2.48
C GLY A 184 4.41 10.50 -1.65
N SER A 185 4.87 9.35 -1.15
CA SER A 185 4.06 8.40 -0.38
C SER A 185 4.26 8.54 1.13
N LEU A 186 4.29 9.79 1.58
CA LEU A 186 4.41 10.16 3.01
C LEU A 186 3.11 10.80 3.54
N LEU A 187 2.25 11.25 2.62
CA LEU A 187 1.10 12.10 2.93
C LEU A 187 0.02 11.42 3.78
N VAL A 188 -0.23 10.13 3.60
CA VAL A 188 -1.28 9.43 4.36
C VAL A 188 -0.91 9.37 5.84
N GLU A 189 0.27 8.84 6.17
CA GLU A 189 0.72 8.68 7.57
C GLU A 189 0.97 10.03 8.23
N PHE A 190 1.69 10.95 7.56
CA PHE A 190 1.97 12.28 8.10
C PHE A 190 0.68 13.08 8.27
N GLY A 191 -0.26 12.96 7.33
CA GLY A 191 -1.58 13.59 7.43
C GLY A 191 -2.39 13.07 8.60
N ILE A 192 -2.47 11.74 8.78
CA ILE A 192 -3.17 11.14 9.92
C ILE A 192 -2.53 11.58 11.23
N LEU A 193 -1.20 11.51 11.35
CA LEU A 193 -0.47 11.93 12.54
C LEU A 193 -0.79 13.38 12.89
N SER A 194 -0.65 14.30 11.93
CA SER A 194 -0.97 15.71 12.09
C SER A 194 -2.37 15.94 12.64
N ARG A 195 -3.37 15.21 12.12
CA ARG A 195 -4.77 15.33 12.56
C ARG A 195 -5.00 14.76 13.96
N LEU A 196 -4.28 13.69 14.33
CA LEU A 196 -4.37 13.10 15.67
C LEU A 196 -3.78 14.02 16.75
N ILE A 197 -2.64 14.66 16.47
CA ILE A 197 -1.92 15.47 17.47
C ILE A 197 -2.22 16.98 17.38
N GLY A 198 -2.91 17.43 16.32
CA GLY A 198 -3.23 18.84 16.11
C GLY A 198 -2.05 19.71 15.63
N ASP A 199 -1.02 19.11 15.04
CA ASP A 199 0.17 19.81 14.51
C ASP A 199 0.23 19.66 12.99
N SER A 200 0.18 20.78 12.25
CA SER A 200 0.16 20.78 10.78
C SER A 200 1.51 20.46 10.13
N THR A 201 2.61 20.44 10.90
CA THR A 201 3.98 20.35 10.37
C THR A 201 4.16 19.15 9.44
N PHE A 202 3.70 17.96 9.85
CA PHE A 202 3.87 16.72 9.09
C PHE A 202 3.03 16.72 7.80
N GLU A 203 1.72 16.98 7.90
CA GLU A 203 0.85 17.09 6.72
C GLU A 203 1.37 18.16 5.74
N TRP A 204 1.85 19.30 6.25
CA TRP A 204 2.36 20.39 5.44
C TRP A 204 3.61 19.99 4.64
N VAL A 205 4.63 19.38 5.27
CA VAL A 205 5.85 18.97 4.55
C VAL A 205 5.55 17.90 3.51
N ALA A 206 4.65 16.96 3.81
CA ALA A 206 4.27 15.90 2.86
C ALA A 206 3.47 16.46 1.67
N ARG A 207 2.48 17.34 1.91
CA ARG A 207 1.75 18.03 0.83
C ARG A 207 2.67 18.88 -0.03
N ARG A 208 3.65 19.57 0.57
CA ARG A 208 4.65 20.35 -0.16
C ARG A 208 5.46 19.45 -1.12
N ALA A 209 5.88 18.27 -0.67
CA ALA A 209 6.61 17.31 -1.50
C ALA A 209 5.75 16.78 -2.67
N VAL A 210 4.48 16.41 -2.41
CA VAL A 210 3.54 15.98 -3.45
C VAL A 210 3.33 17.08 -4.50
N ARG A 211 3.07 18.32 -4.06
CA ARG A 211 2.91 19.47 -4.96
C ARG A 211 4.20 19.78 -5.73
N ALA A 212 5.37 19.63 -5.12
CA ALA A 212 6.66 19.82 -5.79
C ALA A 212 6.86 18.81 -6.91
N LEU A 213 6.65 17.51 -6.66
CA LEU A 213 6.66 16.47 -7.68
C LEU A 213 5.65 16.77 -8.80
N TRP A 214 4.42 17.12 -8.43
CA TRP A 214 3.34 17.41 -9.37
C TRP A 214 3.66 18.56 -10.34
N LYS A 215 4.42 19.57 -9.89
CA LYS A 215 4.88 20.70 -10.71
C LYS A 215 5.98 20.32 -11.71
N LEU A 216 6.66 19.19 -11.51
CA LEU A 216 7.77 18.72 -12.37
C LEU A 216 7.31 17.85 -13.54
N ARG A 217 6.00 17.66 -13.73
CA ARG A 217 5.45 16.86 -14.84
C ARG A 217 5.81 17.46 -16.20
N SER A 218 5.87 16.60 -17.22
CA SER A 218 5.98 17.07 -18.61
C SER A 218 4.75 17.89 -18.98
N ASN A 219 4.95 19.05 -19.60
CA ASN A 219 3.88 19.91 -20.08
C ASN A 219 3.13 19.30 -21.28
N GLU A 220 3.75 18.33 -21.94
CA GLU A 220 3.34 17.72 -23.21
C GLU A 220 2.50 16.47 -22.95
N THR A 221 2.95 15.60 -22.03
CA THR A 221 2.26 14.33 -21.74
C THR A 221 1.47 14.37 -20.43
N GLY A 222 1.83 15.27 -19.50
CA GLY A 222 1.34 15.27 -18.12
C GLY A 222 2.01 14.23 -17.20
N LEU A 223 3.02 13.49 -17.68
CA LEU A 223 3.65 12.39 -16.93
C LEU A 223 4.77 12.84 -16.00
N LEU A 224 4.98 12.06 -14.94
CA LEU A 224 6.12 12.16 -14.01
C LEU A 224 7.25 11.23 -14.48
N GLY A 225 8.50 11.55 -14.11
CA GLY A 225 9.59 10.59 -14.21
C GLY A 225 9.62 9.68 -12.98
N ASN A 226 10.55 8.72 -12.97
CA ASN A 226 10.71 7.78 -11.86
C ASN A 226 11.65 8.34 -10.79
N VAL A 227 12.83 8.84 -11.19
CA VAL A 227 13.88 9.32 -10.26
C VAL A 227 14.18 10.78 -10.53
N VAL A 228 14.14 11.61 -9.48
CA VAL A 228 14.35 13.06 -9.52
C VAL A 228 15.52 13.48 -8.65
N ASN A 229 16.27 14.48 -9.11
CA ASN A 229 17.25 15.16 -8.28
C ASN A 229 16.57 16.25 -7.43
N ILE A 230 16.64 16.12 -6.10
CA ILE A 230 15.92 16.97 -5.15
C ILE A 230 16.47 18.41 -5.05
N GLN A 231 17.66 18.66 -5.59
CA GLN A 231 18.26 20.00 -5.61
C GLN A 231 17.95 20.73 -6.92
N THR A 232 18.01 20.03 -8.05
CA THR A 232 17.82 20.68 -9.36
C THR A 232 16.39 20.55 -9.90
N GLY A 233 15.59 19.61 -9.37
CA GLY A 233 14.28 19.24 -9.91
C GLY A 233 14.37 18.49 -11.25
N GLN A 234 15.56 18.09 -11.69
CA GLN A 234 15.73 17.38 -12.95
C GLN A 234 15.46 15.88 -12.78
N TRP A 235 14.71 15.30 -13.73
CA TRP A 235 14.48 13.86 -13.80
C TRP A 235 15.74 13.13 -14.28
N VAL A 236 16.31 12.31 -13.40
CA VAL A 236 17.43 11.41 -13.66
C VAL A 236 16.93 10.19 -14.45
N SER A 237 15.84 9.57 -13.99
CA SER A 237 15.14 8.52 -14.73
C SER A 237 13.83 9.06 -15.30
N LYS A 238 13.74 9.04 -16.63
CA LYS A 238 12.61 9.57 -17.42
C LYS A 238 11.55 8.52 -17.72
N GLN A 239 11.69 7.31 -17.16
CA GLN A 239 10.69 6.26 -17.27
C GLN A 239 9.45 6.68 -16.46
N SER A 240 8.29 6.51 -17.05
CA SER A 240 6.97 6.71 -16.44
C SER A 240 6.18 5.41 -16.56
N GLY A 241 5.51 5.02 -15.48
CA GLY A 241 4.68 3.82 -15.44
C GLY A 241 4.04 3.66 -14.06
N LEU A 242 3.35 2.54 -13.86
CA LEU A 242 2.70 2.20 -12.59
C LEU A 242 3.57 1.30 -11.69
N GLY A 243 4.80 1.01 -12.11
CA GLY A 243 5.68 0.06 -11.43
C GLY A 243 6.53 0.69 -10.35
N ALA A 244 7.58 -0.04 -9.99
CA ALA A 244 8.44 0.27 -8.85
C ALA A 244 8.97 1.72 -8.91
N GLY A 245 8.80 2.45 -7.81
CA GLY A 245 9.27 3.83 -7.65
C GLY A 245 8.26 4.89 -8.12
N MET A 246 7.04 4.49 -8.53
CA MET A 246 5.97 5.40 -8.95
C MET A 246 4.58 4.97 -8.45
N ASP A 247 4.30 3.66 -8.44
CA ASP A 247 3.13 3.01 -7.82
C ASP A 247 2.40 3.80 -6.72
N SER A 248 2.96 3.84 -5.51
CA SER A 248 2.27 4.33 -4.32
C SER A 248 2.06 5.85 -4.31
N PHE A 249 2.74 6.59 -5.21
CA PHE A 249 2.43 8.01 -5.42
C PHE A 249 0.99 8.18 -5.92
N TYR A 250 0.60 7.41 -6.95
CA TYR A 250 -0.76 7.48 -7.50
C TYR A 250 -1.78 6.95 -6.52
N GLU A 251 -1.43 5.89 -5.79
CA GLU A 251 -2.24 5.35 -4.70
C GLU A 251 -2.57 6.43 -3.66
N TYR A 252 -1.56 7.18 -3.22
CA TYR A 252 -1.72 8.17 -2.16
C TYR A 252 -2.49 9.40 -2.61
N LEU A 253 -2.48 9.76 -3.90
CA LEU A 253 -3.36 10.81 -4.41
C LEU A 253 -4.85 10.47 -4.19
N LEU A 254 -5.25 9.23 -4.48
CA LEU A 254 -6.64 8.81 -4.25
C LEU A 254 -6.92 8.57 -2.76
N LYS A 255 -6.06 7.84 -2.06
CA LYS A 255 -6.27 7.48 -0.65
C LYS A 255 -6.27 8.72 0.27
N SER A 256 -5.42 9.71 0.00
CA SER A 256 -5.44 11.00 0.74
C SER A 256 -6.72 11.79 0.51
N TYR A 257 -7.28 11.79 -0.71
CA TYR A 257 -8.59 12.38 -0.97
C TYR A 257 -9.70 11.68 -0.16
N ILE A 258 -9.72 10.35 -0.15
CA ILE A 258 -10.75 9.58 0.57
C ILE A 258 -10.71 9.90 2.08
N LEU A 259 -9.49 9.96 2.65
CA LEU A 259 -9.25 10.23 4.07
C LEU A 259 -9.51 11.69 4.44
N PHE A 260 -8.86 12.64 3.76
CA PHE A 260 -8.81 14.05 4.17
C PHE A 260 -9.83 14.93 3.45
N GLY A 261 -10.36 14.50 2.30
CA GLY A 261 -11.38 15.23 1.52
C GLY A 261 -10.84 16.38 0.67
N GLU A 262 -9.51 16.51 0.52
CA GLU A 262 -8.89 17.58 -0.26
C GLU A 262 -9.06 17.34 -1.77
N LYS A 263 -9.82 18.22 -2.42
CA LYS A 263 -10.14 18.08 -3.86
C LYS A 263 -8.91 18.15 -4.77
N GLU A 264 -7.83 18.78 -4.31
CA GLU A 264 -6.58 18.84 -5.06
C GLU A 264 -6.03 17.44 -5.32
N ASP A 265 -5.99 16.59 -4.29
CA ASP A 265 -5.43 15.24 -4.36
C ASP A 265 -6.19 14.38 -5.40
N TYR A 266 -7.52 14.46 -5.41
CA TYR A 266 -8.35 13.75 -6.39
C TYR A 266 -8.15 14.25 -7.82
N ARG A 267 -8.05 15.58 -8.02
CA ARG A 267 -7.76 16.14 -9.35
C ARG A 267 -6.40 15.67 -9.86
N MET A 268 -5.41 15.55 -8.96
CA MET A 268 -4.11 15.00 -9.34
C MET A 268 -4.22 13.52 -9.73
N PHE A 269 -4.98 12.74 -8.96
CA PHE A 269 -5.21 11.34 -9.29
C PHE A 269 -5.86 11.20 -10.68
N GLN A 270 -7.00 11.86 -10.92
CA GLN A 270 -7.74 11.81 -12.19
C GLN A 270 -6.86 12.18 -13.39
N ALA A 271 -6.12 13.29 -13.31
CA ALA A 271 -5.23 13.73 -14.38
C ALA A 271 -4.07 12.75 -14.68
N SER A 272 -3.78 11.80 -13.78
CA SER A 272 -2.69 10.83 -13.93
C SER A 272 -3.10 9.55 -14.66
N TYR A 273 -4.38 9.15 -14.57
CA TYR A 273 -4.84 7.84 -15.09
C TYR A 273 -5.92 7.91 -16.18
N GLU A 274 -6.32 9.11 -16.63
CA GLU A 274 -7.30 9.35 -17.72
C GLU A 274 -6.98 8.72 -19.09
N ARG A 275 -5.93 7.89 -19.19
CA ARG A 275 -5.60 7.11 -20.38
C ARG A 275 -6.02 5.66 -20.12
N ASP A 276 -6.79 5.12 -21.06
CA ASP A 276 -7.32 3.74 -21.08
C ASP A 276 -6.56 2.88 -22.12
N PRO A 277 -5.30 2.48 -21.85
CA PRO A 277 -4.60 1.52 -22.68
C PRO A 277 -4.97 0.08 -22.27
N PRO A 278 -4.95 -0.89 -23.21
CA PRO A 278 -5.19 -2.30 -22.89
C PRO A 278 -4.14 -2.93 -21.95
N LEU A 279 -3.00 -2.24 -21.75
CA LEU A 279 -1.98 -2.57 -20.77
C LEU A 279 -1.19 -1.30 -20.44
N TYR A 280 -1.01 -1.03 -19.15
CA TYR A 280 -0.15 0.05 -18.68
C TYR A 280 1.31 -0.36 -18.78
N VAL A 281 2.03 0.22 -19.75
CA VAL A 281 3.45 -0.06 -20.01
C VAL A 281 4.35 1.10 -19.59
N ASN A 282 5.65 0.81 -19.47
CA ASN A 282 6.64 1.83 -19.18
C ASN A 282 6.93 2.68 -20.42
N VAL A 283 6.73 3.99 -20.30
CA VAL A 283 6.92 4.98 -21.38
C VAL A 283 7.90 6.07 -20.96
N ASN A 284 8.42 6.82 -21.92
CA ASN A 284 9.21 8.01 -21.64
C ASN A 284 8.28 9.17 -21.28
N MET A 285 8.55 9.81 -20.16
CA MET A 285 7.69 10.87 -19.63
C MET A 285 7.51 12.06 -20.58
N PHE A 286 8.45 12.37 -21.48
CA PHE A 286 8.35 13.57 -22.32
C PHE A 286 7.61 13.35 -23.64
N ASN A 287 7.63 12.13 -24.18
CA ASN A 287 7.10 11.85 -25.52
C ASN A 287 6.15 10.64 -25.58
N GLY A 288 5.96 9.93 -24.48
CA GLY A 288 5.07 8.76 -24.39
C GLY A 288 5.54 7.53 -25.16
N GLN A 289 6.78 7.50 -25.67
CA GLN A 289 7.32 6.34 -26.36
C GLN A 289 7.61 5.21 -25.37
N ILE A 290 7.26 3.99 -25.75
CA ILE A 290 7.56 2.77 -24.97
C ILE A 290 9.06 2.68 -24.72
N MET A 291 9.47 2.53 -23.46
CA MET A 291 10.88 2.46 -23.07
C MET A 291 11.38 1.02 -22.88
N ASN A 292 10.49 0.10 -22.51
CA ASN A 292 10.82 -1.29 -22.30
C ASN A 292 9.60 -2.20 -22.54
N THR A 293 9.83 -3.50 -22.55
CA THR A 293 8.83 -4.53 -22.85
C THR A 293 8.48 -5.36 -21.62
N TRP A 294 8.81 -4.86 -20.43
CA TRP A 294 8.51 -5.52 -19.16
C TRP A 294 7.61 -4.67 -18.28
N ILE A 295 6.93 -5.33 -17.36
CA ILE A 295 6.16 -4.75 -16.27
C ILE A 295 6.64 -5.35 -14.95
N ASP A 296 6.53 -4.62 -13.86
CA ASP A 296 6.85 -5.14 -12.53
C ASP A 296 5.64 -5.83 -11.91
N SER A 297 5.89 -6.81 -11.05
CA SER A 297 4.84 -7.45 -10.24
C SER A 297 4.08 -6.47 -9.34
N LEU A 298 4.74 -5.40 -8.88
CA LEU A 298 4.15 -4.36 -8.04
C LEU A 298 2.94 -3.71 -8.70
N GLN A 299 2.92 -3.61 -10.03
CA GLN A 299 1.81 -3.01 -10.79
C GLN A 299 0.47 -3.73 -10.58
N ALA A 300 0.49 -4.95 -10.03
CA ALA A 300 -0.71 -5.71 -9.69
C ALA A 300 -1.56 -5.07 -8.57
N PHE A 301 -1.13 -3.97 -7.94
CA PHE A 301 -1.90 -3.19 -6.97
C PHE A 301 -2.98 -2.33 -7.65
N PHE A 302 -2.70 -1.90 -8.88
CA PHE A 302 -3.49 -0.88 -9.57
C PHE A 302 -4.95 -1.28 -9.82
N PRO A 303 -5.29 -2.55 -10.12
CA PRO A 303 -6.69 -2.98 -10.16
C PRO A 303 -7.44 -2.69 -8.86
N GLY A 304 -6.82 -2.93 -7.70
CA GLY A 304 -7.37 -2.57 -6.40
C GLY A 304 -7.63 -1.07 -6.25
N LEU A 305 -6.69 -0.24 -6.73
CA LEU A 305 -6.87 1.22 -6.73
C LEU A 305 -8.03 1.67 -7.64
N LEU A 306 -8.19 1.05 -8.81
CA LEU A 306 -9.31 1.31 -9.72
C LEU A 306 -10.65 0.92 -9.08
N VAL A 307 -10.71 -0.18 -8.33
CA VAL A 307 -11.91 -0.53 -7.54
C VAL A 307 -12.25 0.58 -6.54
N LEU A 308 -11.26 1.11 -5.80
CA LEU A 308 -11.48 2.22 -4.86
C LEU A 308 -11.98 3.48 -5.57
N ASN A 309 -11.55 3.72 -6.80
CA ASN A 309 -12.04 4.83 -7.61
C ASN A 309 -13.46 4.60 -8.17
N GLY A 310 -13.89 3.35 -8.30
CA GLY A 310 -15.16 2.94 -8.89
C GLY A 310 -15.06 2.39 -10.32
N ASP A 311 -13.86 2.28 -10.87
CA ASP A 311 -13.59 1.78 -12.23
C ASP A 311 -13.44 0.24 -12.23
N VAL A 312 -14.50 -0.44 -11.78
CA VAL A 312 -14.48 -1.90 -11.54
C VAL A 312 -14.28 -2.69 -12.84
N GLU A 313 -14.81 -2.24 -13.97
CA GLU A 313 -14.68 -2.95 -15.26
C GLU A 313 -13.21 -3.04 -15.70
N GLU A 314 -12.47 -1.93 -15.61
CA GLU A 314 -11.05 -1.89 -15.98
C GLU A 314 -10.20 -2.67 -14.97
N ALA A 315 -10.55 -2.59 -13.68
CA ALA A 315 -9.92 -3.41 -12.65
C ALA A 315 -10.02 -4.91 -12.95
N ILE A 316 -11.18 -5.40 -13.43
CA ILE A 316 -11.37 -6.80 -13.82
C ILE A 316 -10.41 -7.19 -14.95
N CYS A 317 -10.29 -6.34 -15.98
CA CYS A 317 -9.44 -6.59 -17.15
C CYS A 317 -7.95 -6.69 -16.77
N LEU A 318 -7.44 -5.70 -16.01
CA LEU A 318 -6.05 -5.68 -15.59
C LEU A 318 -5.73 -6.82 -14.62
N HIS A 319 -6.62 -7.09 -13.65
CA HIS A 319 -6.45 -8.19 -12.70
C HIS A 319 -6.33 -9.54 -13.41
N ALA A 320 -7.19 -9.80 -14.41
CA ALA A 320 -7.17 -11.05 -15.17
C ALA A 320 -5.82 -11.31 -15.85
N PHE A 321 -5.14 -10.25 -16.30
CA PHE A 321 -3.82 -10.35 -16.91
C PHE A 321 -2.74 -10.78 -15.89
N TYR A 322 -2.68 -10.16 -14.69
CA TYR A 322 -1.75 -10.60 -13.64
C TYR A 322 -2.08 -12.00 -13.12
N TYR A 323 -3.37 -12.33 -12.98
CA TYR A 323 -3.78 -13.67 -12.60
C TYR A 323 -3.37 -14.73 -13.64
N ALA A 324 -3.40 -14.42 -14.93
CA ALA A 324 -2.90 -15.34 -15.97
C ALA A 324 -1.40 -15.63 -15.82
N ILE A 325 -0.60 -14.63 -15.43
CA ILE A 325 0.82 -14.81 -15.11
C ILE A 325 0.96 -15.73 -13.88
N TRP A 326 0.18 -15.46 -12.82
CA TRP A 326 0.18 -16.32 -11.62
C TRP A 326 -0.19 -17.76 -11.96
N LYS A 327 -1.22 -18.00 -12.78
CA LYS A 327 -1.62 -19.36 -13.17
C LYS A 327 -0.53 -20.11 -13.91
N ARG A 328 0.30 -19.41 -14.69
CA ARG A 328 1.40 -20.02 -15.43
C ARG A 328 2.59 -20.36 -14.54
N PHE A 329 2.94 -19.47 -13.62
CA PHE A 329 4.17 -19.60 -12.85
C PHE A 329 3.94 -19.96 -11.38
N GLY A 330 2.73 -19.96 -10.84
CA GLY A 330 2.44 -20.14 -9.41
C GLY A 330 3.05 -19.07 -8.49
N ALA A 331 3.38 -17.90 -9.07
CA ALA A 331 3.91 -16.69 -8.44
C ALA A 331 3.99 -15.60 -9.53
N LEU A 332 4.01 -14.32 -9.16
CA LEU A 332 4.38 -13.26 -10.10
C LEU A 332 5.91 -13.13 -10.15
N PRO A 333 6.57 -13.26 -11.31
CA PRO A 333 7.96 -12.85 -11.42
C PRO A 333 8.08 -11.35 -11.17
N GLU A 334 9.16 -10.92 -10.51
CA GLU A 334 9.40 -9.52 -10.18
C GLU A 334 9.28 -8.61 -11.39
N ARG A 335 9.76 -9.09 -12.56
CA ARG A 335 9.49 -8.49 -13.86
C ARG A 335 9.04 -9.51 -14.88
N TYR A 336 7.96 -9.21 -15.58
CA TYR A 336 7.43 -10.01 -16.66
C TYR A 336 7.54 -9.27 -17.99
N ASN A 337 8.14 -9.92 -18.99
CA ASN A 337 8.21 -9.41 -20.34
C ASN A 337 6.94 -9.79 -21.11
N TRP A 338 6.09 -8.80 -21.42
CA TRP A 338 4.81 -9.04 -22.07
C TRP A 338 4.94 -9.37 -23.56
N GLN A 339 6.06 -8.99 -24.20
CA GLN A 339 6.33 -9.30 -25.60
C GLN A 339 6.90 -10.72 -25.75
N LEU A 340 7.88 -11.09 -24.92
CA LEU A 340 8.48 -12.44 -24.91
C LEU A 340 7.59 -13.47 -24.19
N GLN A 341 6.61 -13.00 -23.43
CA GLN A 341 5.74 -13.81 -22.58
C GLN A 341 6.55 -14.69 -21.60
N ALA A 342 7.56 -14.09 -20.99
CA ALA A 342 8.50 -14.77 -20.10
C ALA A 342 8.96 -13.84 -18.96
N PRO A 343 9.41 -14.39 -17.81
CA PRO A 343 10.03 -13.58 -16.77
C PRO A 343 11.36 -12.97 -17.22
N ASP A 344 11.56 -11.69 -16.97
CA ASP A 344 12.87 -11.01 -17.12
C ASP A 344 13.63 -11.02 -15.78
N VAL A 345 12.91 -10.87 -14.67
CA VAL A 345 13.44 -11.02 -13.32
C VAL A 345 12.61 -12.07 -12.61
N LEU A 346 13.26 -13.20 -12.29
CA LEU A 346 12.61 -14.46 -11.90
C LEU A 346 12.24 -14.54 -10.42
N PHE A 347 12.62 -13.54 -9.64
CA PHE A 347 12.45 -13.46 -8.20
C PHE A 347 10.98 -13.22 -7.79
N TYR A 348 10.54 -13.72 -6.63
CA TYR A 348 9.25 -13.37 -6.03
C TYR A 348 9.36 -13.31 -4.49
N PRO A 349 9.37 -12.11 -3.89
CA PRO A 349 9.56 -11.92 -2.45
C PRO A 349 8.27 -12.02 -1.63
N LEU A 350 7.29 -12.82 -2.09
CA LEU A 350 6.00 -13.02 -1.40
C LEU A 350 5.09 -11.78 -1.41
N ARG A 351 5.15 -11.01 -2.49
CA ARG A 351 4.45 -9.72 -2.60
C ARG A 351 2.92 -9.81 -2.52
N PRO A 352 2.26 -8.75 -2.01
CA PRO A 352 0.83 -8.75 -1.72
C PRO A 352 -0.06 -8.24 -2.85
N GLU A 353 0.45 -7.56 -3.87
CA GLU A 353 -0.35 -6.62 -4.65
C GLU A 353 -1.47 -7.30 -5.45
N LEU A 354 -1.22 -8.52 -5.98
CA LEU A 354 -2.26 -9.32 -6.62
C LEU A 354 -3.34 -9.79 -5.62
N VAL A 355 -2.94 -10.09 -4.38
CA VAL A 355 -3.86 -10.51 -3.32
C VAL A 355 -4.73 -9.34 -2.89
N GLU A 356 -4.15 -8.15 -2.70
CA GLU A 356 -4.89 -6.93 -2.39
C GLU A 356 -5.97 -6.66 -3.45
N SER A 357 -5.57 -6.63 -4.72
CA SER A 357 -6.50 -6.43 -5.84
C SER A 357 -7.59 -7.52 -5.89
N THR A 358 -7.24 -8.77 -5.63
CA THR A 358 -8.21 -9.88 -5.56
C THR A 358 -9.23 -9.67 -4.44
N TYR A 359 -8.75 -9.26 -3.26
CA TYR A 359 -9.58 -8.96 -2.11
C TYR A 359 -10.55 -7.80 -2.39
N LEU A 360 -10.05 -6.67 -2.91
CA LEU A 360 -10.89 -5.51 -3.21
C LEU A 360 -11.93 -5.80 -4.30
N LEU A 361 -11.55 -6.54 -5.34
CA LEU A 361 -12.49 -6.98 -6.38
C LEU A 361 -13.56 -7.93 -5.83
N TYR A 362 -13.20 -8.85 -4.92
CA TYR A 362 -14.19 -9.67 -4.23
C TYR A 362 -15.13 -8.82 -3.39
N GLN A 363 -14.63 -7.84 -2.63
CA GLN A 363 -15.50 -6.97 -1.82
C GLN A 363 -16.47 -6.16 -2.68
N ALA A 364 -16.02 -5.61 -3.81
CA ALA A 364 -16.85 -4.80 -4.70
C ALA A 364 -17.88 -5.61 -5.50
N THR A 365 -17.53 -6.84 -5.92
CA THR A 365 -18.36 -7.63 -6.85
C THR A 365 -19.08 -8.81 -6.20
N LYS A 366 -18.57 -9.28 -5.05
CA LYS A 366 -18.92 -10.56 -4.41
C LYS A 366 -18.89 -11.75 -5.37
N ASN A 367 -18.10 -11.65 -6.44
CA ASN A 367 -17.97 -12.71 -7.43
C ASN A 367 -17.07 -13.84 -6.86
N PRO A 368 -17.57 -15.08 -6.75
CA PRO A 368 -16.80 -16.21 -6.20
C PRO A 368 -15.55 -16.56 -7.02
N PHE A 369 -15.41 -16.06 -8.25
CA PHE A 369 -14.18 -16.15 -9.01
C PHE A 369 -12.95 -15.68 -8.21
N TYR A 370 -13.07 -14.59 -7.45
CA TYR A 370 -11.94 -14.06 -6.68
C TYR A 370 -11.57 -14.93 -5.47
N LEU A 371 -12.53 -15.67 -4.90
CA LEU A 371 -12.24 -16.71 -3.90
C LEU A 371 -11.42 -17.85 -4.52
N HIS A 372 -11.69 -18.23 -5.78
CA HIS A 372 -10.89 -19.20 -6.50
C HIS A 372 -9.47 -18.70 -6.78
N VAL A 373 -9.32 -17.43 -7.16
CA VAL A 373 -8.01 -16.79 -7.34
C VAL A 373 -7.22 -16.83 -6.04
N GLY A 374 -7.82 -16.43 -4.92
CA GLY A 374 -7.19 -16.48 -3.60
C GLY A 374 -6.77 -17.89 -3.19
N MET A 375 -7.58 -18.89 -3.52
CA MET A 375 -7.26 -20.30 -3.28
C MET A 375 -6.04 -20.74 -4.08
N ASP A 376 -5.98 -20.43 -5.37
CA ASP A 376 -4.84 -20.74 -6.24
C ASP A 376 -3.55 -20.07 -5.75
N ILE A 377 -3.66 -18.85 -5.23
CA ILE A 377 -2.54 -18.13 -4.60
C ILE A 377 -2.07 -18.88 -3.34
N LEU A 378 -2.99 -19.18 -2.42
CA LEU A 378 -2.69 -19.87 -1.16
C LEU A 378 -2.05 -21.25 -1.40
N GLU A 379 -2.61 -22.05 -2.31
CA GLU A 379 -2.04 -23.35 -2.69
C GLU A 379 -0.62 -23.21 -3.26
N SER A 380 -0.40 -22.18 -4.07
CA SER A 380 0.92 -21.92 -4.66
C SER A 380 1.95 -21.52 -3.60
N LEU A 381 1.57 -20.68 -2.63
CA LEU A 381 2.43 -20.29 -1.51
C LEU A 381 2.73 -21.48 -0.59
N GLU A 382 1.72 -22.26 -0.22
CA GLU A 382 1.87 -23.47 0.61
C GLU A 382 2.80 -24.49 -0.03
N LYS A 383 2.65 -24.71 -1.34
CA LYS A 383 3.45 -25.68 -2.07
C LYS A 383 4.88 -25.21 -2.30
N ASN A 384 5.06 -23.95 -2.69
CA ASN A 384 6.33 -23.48 -3.25
C ASN A 384 7.15 -22.65 -2.29
N ALA A 385 6.54 -21.88 -1.39
CA ALA A 385 7.23 -20.91 -0.52
C ALA A 385 7.35 -21.37 0.93
N LYS A 386 6.46 -22.26 1.39
CA LYS A 386 6.47 -22.76 2.78
C LYS A 386 7.80 -23.45 3.12
N VAL A 387 8.32 -23.11 4.28
CA VAL A 387 9.51 -23.73 4.89
C VAL A 387 9.21 -24.17 6.32
N ARG A 388 10.19 -24.77 7.00
CA ARG A 388 10.00 -25.32 8.36
C ARG A 388 9.45 -24.29 9.34
N CYS A 389 9.77 -23.00 9.20
CA CYS A 389 9.32 -21.96 10.13
C CYS A 389 8.85 -20.66 9.48
N GLY A 390 7.92 -20.78 8.54
CA GLY A 390 7.28 -19.65 7.88
C GLY A 390 7.32 -19.83 6.36
N TYR A 391 7.59 -18.75 5.65
CA TYR A 391 7.66 -18.72 4.19
C TYR A 391 8.96 -18.09 3.74
N ALA A 392 9.43 -18.54 2.60
CA ALA A 392 10.66 -18.08 1.99
C ALA A 392 10.37 -17.46 0.64
N THR A 393 10.99 -16.33 0.39
CA THR A 393 11.13 -15.73 -0.94
C THR A 393 11.53 -16.77 -1.97
N LEU A 394 10.89 -16.75 -3.14
CA LEU A 394 11.30 -17.57 -4.27
C LEU A 394 12.41 -16.83 -5.01
N HIS A 395 13.61 -17.44 -5.06
CA HIS A 395 14.70 -16.94 -5.88
C HIS A 395 14.32 -17.00 -7.38
N HIS A 396 13.60 -18.06 -7.77
CA HIS A 396 13.28 -18.32 -9.17
C HIS A 396 11.88 -18.95 -9.30
N VAL A 397 10.94 -18.22 -9.91
CA VAL A 397 9.53 -18.65 -10.02
C VAL A 397 9.31 -19.89 -10.88
N VAL A 398 10.22 -20.24 -11.80
CA VAL A 398 10.09 -21.46 -12.61
C VAL A 398 10.56 -22.72 -11.84
N ASP A 399 11.80 -22.74 -11.34
CA ASP A 399 12.37 -23.93 -10.68
C ASP A 399 12.02 -24.08 -9.18
N LYS A 400 11.45 -23.03 -8.57
CA LYS A 400 11.00 -22.99 -7.17
C LYS A 400 12.12 -23.03 -6.12
N SER A 401 13.34 -22.66 -6.51
CA SER A 401 14.42 -22.36 -5.56
C SER A 401 14.04 -21.18 -4.65
N LYS A 402 14.54 -21.21 -3.42
CA LYS A 402 14.15 -20.32 -2.32
C LYS A 402 15.36 -19.59 -1.76
N GLU A 403 15.13 -18.39 -1.24
CA GLU A 403 16.10 -17.66 -0.40
C GLU A 403 15.68 -17.74 1.06
N ASP A 404 16.63 -17.77 2.00
CA ASP A 404 16.34 -17.76 3.44
C ASP A 404 15.97 -16.34 3.91
N ARG A 405 14.83 -15.85 3.41
CA ARG A 405 14.36 -14.49 3.61
C ARG A 405 12.83 -14.44 3.57
N MET A 406 12.24 -13.77 4.55
CA MET A 406 10.82 -13.46 4.60
C MET A 406 10.68 -11.98 4.91
N GLU A 407 10.00 -11.25 4.04
CA GLU A 407 9.75 -9.83 4.23
C GLU A 407 8.63 -9.60 5.26
N SER A 408 8.66 -8.46 5.95
CA SER A 408 7.63 -8.13 6.95
C SER A 408 6.23 -8.00 6.33
N PHE A 409 6.15 -7.40 5.12
CA PHE A 409 4.92 -7.27 4.34
C PHE A 409 4.22 -8.58 4.01
N PHE A 410 4.93 -9.73 4.02
CA PHE A 410 4.25 -11.00 3.82
C PHE A 410 3.20 -11.24 4.90
N LEU A 411 3.52 -10.86 6.14
CA LEU A 411 2.60 -10.98 7.26
C LEU A 411 1.64 -9.78 7.33
N SER A 412 2.14 -8.55 7.16
CA SER A 412 1.30 -7.36 7.28
C SER A 412 0.35 -7.13 6.11
N GLU A 413 0.63 -7.72 4.94
CA GLU A 413 -0.18 -7.52 3.74
C GLU A 413 -0.67 -8.84 3.13
N THR A 414 0.22 -9.68 2.60
CA THR A 414 -0.16 -10.87 1.83
C THR A 414 -1.07 -11.80 2.64
N CYS A 415 -0.68 -12.09 3.88
CA CYS A 415 -1.50 -12.91 4.77
C CYS A 415 -2.76 -12.18 5.26
N LYS A 416 -2.69 -10.86 5.50
CA LYS A 416 -3.83 -10.05 5.92
C LYS A 416 -4.93 -10.06 4.86
N TYR A 417 -4.60 -9.77 3.61
CA TYR A 417 -5.55 -9.76 2.51
C TYR A 417 -6.09 -11.16 2.17
N LEU A 418 -5.25 -12.21 2.23
CA LEU A 418 -5.73 -13.58 2.09
C LEU A 418 -6.71 -13.95 3.21
N TYR A 419 -6.43 -13.58 4.45
CA TYR A 419 -7.33 -13.83 5.56
C TYR A 419 -8.67 -13.11 5.37
N LEU A 420 -8.63 -11.82 5.07
CA LEU A 420 -9.82 -11.01 4.81
C LEU A 420 -10.63 -11.54 3.61
N LEU A 421 -9.99 -12.05 2.57
CA LEU A 421 -10.68 -12.64 1.43
C LEU A 421 -11.59 -13.82 1.82
N PHE A 422 -11.24 -14.57 2.87
CA PHE A 422 -12.00 -15.75 3.30
C PHE A 422 -12.79 -15.57 4.61
N ASP A 423 -12.59 -14.47 5.33
CA ASP A 423 -13.32 -14.13 6.55
C ASP A 423 -14.50 -13.21 6.26
N ASP A 424 -15.59 -13.74 5.66
CA ASP A 424 -16.75 -12.93 5.26
C ASP A 424 -17.35 -12.11 6.42
N ASP A 425 -17.27 -12.60 7.66
CA ASP A 425 -17.83 -11.97 8.86
C ASP A 425 -16.89 -10.96 9.53
N ASN A 426 -15.70 -10.71 8.97
CA ASN A 426 -14.71 -9.83 9.55
C ASN A 426 -15.29 -8.43 9.82
N PRO A 427 -14.98 -7.80 10.97
CA PRO A 427 -15.45 -6.45 11.27
C PRO A 427 -15.14 -5.40 10.21
N LEU A 428 -14.07 -5.58 9.43
CA LEU A 428 -13.70 -4.68 8.34
C LEU A 428 -14.64 -4.71 7.13
N HIS A 429 -15.45 -5.77 6.97
CA HIS A 429 -16.40 -5.89 5.86
C HIS A 429 -17.78 -5.29 6.18
N LYS A 430 -18.01 -4.89 7.44
CA LYS A 430 -19.31 -4.39 7.86
C LYS A 430 -19.48 -2.96 7.37
N SER A 431 -20.53 -2.68 6.60
CA SER A 431 -20.78 -1.36 5.99
C SER A 431 -20.87 -0.19 6.97
N GLU A 432 -21.13 -0.44 8.25
CA GLU A 432 -21.12 0.56 9.32
C GLU A 432 -19.69 1.05 9.65
N ASN A 433 -18.69 0.23 9.32
CA ASN A 433 -17.29 0.47 9.50
C ASN A 433 -16.63 0.74 8.16
N LYS A 434 -16.22 2.00 7.93
CA LYS A 434 -15.53 2.38 6.70
C LYS A 434 -14.04 2.42 6.97
N TYR A 435 -13.28 1.55 6.33
CA TYR A 435 -11.83 1.46 6.47
C TYR A 435 -11.14 1.60 5.12
N ILE A 436 -9.90 2.05 5.16
CA ILE A 436 -8.98 2.04 4.03
C ILE A 436 -7.64 1.49 4.50
N PHE A 437 -6.92 0.85 3.60
CA PHE A 437 -5.58 0.35 3.85
C PHE A 437 -4.55 1.40 3.38
N THR A 438 -3.44 1.60 4.09
CA THR A 438 -2.27 2.31 3.55
C THR A 438 -1.59 1.48 2.45
N THR A 439 -0.49 1.95 1.86
CA THR A 439 0.27 1.17 0.85
C THR A 439 0.95 -0.06 1.44
N GLU A 440 1.19 -0.09 2.76
CA GLU A 440 1.70 -1.27 3.49
C GLU A 440 0.56 -2.04 4.20
N GLY A 441 -0.66 -1.92 3.67
CA GLY A 441 -1.81 -2.67 4.19
C GLY A 441 -2.26 -2.30 5.60
N HIS A 442 -1.85 -1.17 6.18
CA HIS A 442 -2.27 -0.80 7.54
C HIS A 442 -3.70 -0.26 7.57
N VAL A 443 -4.50 -0.75 8.52
CA VAL A 443 -5.94 -0.42 8.60
C VAL A 443 -6.16 0.96 9.20
N VAL A 444 -6.85 1.84 8.47
CA VAL A 444 -7.19 3.20 8.92
C VAL A 444 -8.69 3.46 8.73
N PRO A 445 -9.43 3.94 9.75
CA PRO A 445 -10.84 4.28 9.59
C PRO A 445 -11.01 5.57 8.76
N ILE A 446 -12.02 5.56 7.90
CA ILE A 446 -12.50 6.76 7.21
C ILE A 446 -13.43 7.49 8.16
N ASP A 447 -12.87 8.47 8.88
CA ASP A 447 -13.56 9.22 9.93
C ASP A 447 -13.60 10.72 9.61
N LYS A 448 -14.69 11.38 10.01
CA LYS A 448 -14.87 12.83 9.90
C LYS A 448 -13.74 13.60 10.60
N ARG A 449 -13.16 13.06 11.68
CA ARG A 449 -12.04 13.69 12.39
C ARG A 449 -10.81 13.95 11.52
N PHE A 450 -10.61 13.17 10.46
CA PHE A 450 -9.51 13.38 9.51
C PHE A 450 -9.85 14.40 8.42
N ARG A 451 -11.13 14.78 8.28
CA ARG A 451 -11.58 15.82 7.34
C ARG A 451 -11.56 17.21 7.95
N GLU A 452 -11.67 17.31 9.28
CA GLU A 452 -11.61 18.57 10.01
C GLU A 452 -10.14 18.93 10.31
N LYS A 453 -9.72 20.16 9.96
CA LYS A 453 -8.39 20.67 10.32
C LYS A 453 -8.49 21.40 11.66
N GLN A 454 -7.55 21.14 12.56
CA GLN A 454 -7.41 21.88 13.82
C GLN A 454 -6.57 23.15 13.66
N TRP A 455 -6.06 23.40 12.44
CA TRP A 455 -5.27 24.56 12.07
C TRP A 455 -5.87 25.25 10.85
N ASN A 456 -5.54 26.52 10.67
CA ASN A 456 -5.83 27.23 9.44
C ASN A 456 -4.71 26.95 8.43
N ASP A 457 -5.06 26.78 7.15
CA ASP A 457 -4.09 26.64 6.04
C ASP A 457 -3.32 27.94 5.73
N LEU A 458 -3.29 28.89 6.67
CA LEU A 458 -2.54 30.13 6.53
C LEU A 458 -1.05 29.81 6.69
N SER A 459 -0.38 29.67 5.55
CA SER A 459 1.08 29.62 5.45
C SER A 459 1.69 30.78 6.26
N PRO A 460 2.75 30.57 7.07
CA PRO A 460 3.47 31.67 7.69
C PRO A 460 4.08 32.69 6.70
N CYS A 461 4.12 32.38 5.39
CA CYS A 461 4.82 33.19 4.38
C CYS A 461 4.12 33.40 3.02
N GLU A 462 2.88 32.95 2.79
CA GLU A 462 2.21 33.20 1.50
C GLU A 462 1.15 34.30 1.63
N LYS A 463 1.53 35.53 1.27
CA LYS A 463 0.55 36.60 1.00
C LYS A 463 -0.21 36.24 -0.27
N VAL A 464 -1.50 35.97 -0.12
CA VAL A 464 -2.46 35.75 -1.21
C VAL A 464 -2.47 36.99 -2.13
N VAL A 465 -2.17 36.79 -3.41
CA VAL A 465 -2.56 37.72 -4.48
C VAL A 465 -3.88 37.21 -5.04
N PRO A 466 -4.95 38.03 -5.17
CA PRO A 466 -6.24 37.55 -5.64
C PRO A 466 -6.21 37.34 -7.16
N ASP A 467 -6.52 36.12 -7.60
CA ASP A 467 -6.79 35.82 -9.01
C ASP A 467 -8.19 36.34 -9.40
N GLN A 468 -8.26 36.99 -10.56
CA GLN A 468 -9.50 37.46 -11.17
C GLN A 468 -10.24 36.27 -11.80
N GLU A 469 -11.44 35.99 -11.29
CA GLU A 469 -12.38 35.03 -11.88
C GLU A 469 -12.85 35.49 -13.28
N THR A 470 -12.72 34.61 -14.27
CA THR A 470 -13.58 34.63 -15.45
C THR A 470 -14.54 33.44 -15.40
N SER A 471 -15.82 33.77 -15.45
CA SER A 471 -16.98 32.87 -15.39
C SER A 471 -17.27 32.24 -16.75
N ASN A 472 -17.58 30.93 -16.78
CA ASN A 472 -18.78 30.34 -17.39
C ASN A 472 -18.68 28.82 -17.63
N GLY A 473 -19.71 28.08 -17.21
CA GLY A 473 -20.08 26.76 -17.79
C GLY A 473 -20.33 25.63 -16.76
N PRO A 474 -21.52 24.96 -16.75
CA PRO A 474 -21.95 24.12 -15.64
C PRO A 474 -21.49 22.66 -15.80
N PHE A 475 -20.88 22.10 -14.76
CA PHE A 475 -20.65 20.65 -14.66
C PHE A 475 -21.72 19.99 -13.78
N SER A 476 -22.36 18.96 -14.36
CA SER A 476 -23.34 18.10 -13.72
C SER A 476 -22.70 17.21 -12.66
N ASN A 477 -23.28 17.22 -11.46
CA ASN A 477 -22.95 16.30 -10.37
C ASN A 477 -23.31 14.86 -10.74
N ASN A 478 -22.33 13.96 -10.78
CA ASN A 478 -22.51 12.54 -10.50
C ASN A 478 -21.31 12.06 -9.69
N SER A 479 -21.47 12.07 -8.37
CA SER A 479 -20.50 11.53 -7.41
C SER A 479 -21.00 10.19 -6.90
N ASN A 480 -20.51 9.10 -7.47
CA ASN A 480 -20.56 7.77 -6.86
C ASN A 480 -19.11 7.28 -6.69
N VAL A 481 -18.45 7.77 -5.63
CA VAL A 481 -17.23 7.13 -5.11
C VAL A 481 -17.69 6.01 -4.18
N MET A 482 -17.35 4.77 -4.51
CA MET A 482 -17.71 3.60 -3.71
C MET A 482 -16.79 3.57 -2.48
N THR A 483 -17.33 3.83 -1.30
CA THR A 483 -16.62 3.55 -0.05
C THR A 483 -16.96 2.12 0.34
N LEU A 484 -15.96 1.23 0.28
CA LEU A 484 -16.10 -0.17 0.74
C LEU A 484 -16.16 -0.24 2.27
#